data_AF-A0A965XNS7-F1
#
_entry.id   AF-A0A965XNS7-F1
#
_cell.length_a   1.000
_cell.length_b   1.000
_cell.length_c   1.000
_cell.angle_alpha   90.00
_cell.angle_beta   90.00
_cell.angle_gamma   90.00
#
_symmetry.space_group_name_H-M   'P 1'
#
loop_
_entity.id
_entity.type
_entity.pdbx_description
1 polymer ?
#
loop_
_entity_poly.entity_id
_entity_poly.type
_entity_poly.pdbx_seq_one_letter_code
_entity_poly.pdbx_strand_id
1 'polypeptide(L)'
;RYKVFIIDEAHMLTREAFNALLKTLEEPPGHVTFILATTEAEKFPRTIISRCQHYVFKHLSQAAIRDHLAWLLQQEGINAEPSVLNLIARRAAGSVRDGMSFLSQLLAFCEGTLEERHAREVLGLAGQETLQAVVKAIRDRDTVRLSGLSNSLLEQGLDLGFFLRELIQSWRNLFLLGQCGQEAHGLLDLPAPEIAVWQELSQGFSPAHVHACWQVTLEGQRRVMSAPEPGTALEMLLLNLAYLPTLLPIERVDFPGPDSAENENGPTPLPPPPDKAGGSLPSRSGPQVSKKDDTSEQTLPDPAEVLPKTKPAVEGSGTFEGFTAYVRERKGENGLYSCLRQATAMVGESSLVLSCPLSVHERTLTNGDHGQALKDLVQDYFGLNWDLTVEARPEKKRRTREELLAMAQTNPHIDRLLREFDARIIDVTEIPPRSDSRA
;
A
#
# COMPACT_ATOMS: atom_id res chain seq x y z
N ARG A 1 38.85 14.40 -14.58
CA ARG A 1 38.29 13.32 -13.72
C ARG A 1 36.94 13.82 -13.22
N TYR A 2 35.88 13.02 -13.35
CA TYR A 2 34.54 13.37 -12.85
C TYR A 2 34.36 12.90 -11.41
N LYS A 3 33.56 13.64 -10.64
CA LYS A 3 33.08 13.26 -9.30
C LYS A 3 31.57 13.00 -9.40
N VAL A 4 31.16 11.75 -9.24
CA VAL A 4 29.77 11.33 -9.40
C VAL A 4 29.15 11.11 -8.02
N PHE A 5 28.00 11.73 -7.77
CA PHE A 5 27.19 11.53 -6.58
C PHE A 5 25.91 10.80 -6.97
N ILE A 6 25.68 9.65 -6.35
CA ILE A 6 24.44 8.88 -6.52
C ILE A 6 23.72 8.93 -5.18
N ILE A 7 22.50 9.48 -5.18
CA ILE A 7 21.65 9.55 -3.99
C ILE A 7 20.42 8.69 -4.27
N ASP A 8 20.35 7.56 -3.59
CA ASP A 8 19.21 6.65 -3.63
C ASP A 8 18.13 7.10 -2.65
N GLU A 9 16.86 6.80 -2.99
CA GLU A 9 15.67 7.27 -2.29
C GLU A 9 15.73 8.76 -1.92
N ALA A 10 16.17 9.58 -2.88
CA ALA A 10 16.42 11.00 -2.66
C ALA A 10 15.15 11.79 -2.28
N HIS A 11 13.94 11.22 -2.41
CA HIS A 11 12.71 11.80 -1.87
C HIS A 11 12.70 11.88 -0.32
N MET A 12 13.55 11.10 0.35
CA MET A 12 13.73 11.10 1.79
C MET A 12 14.61 12.25 2.30
N LEU A 13 15.25 13.00 1.39
CA LEU A 13 16.05 14.17 1.76
C LEU A 13 15.17 15.24 2.43
N THR A 14 15.73 15.89 3.45
CA THR A 14 15.06 17.01 4.10
C THR A 14 14.95 18.21 3.15
N ARG A 15 14.04 19.14 3.46
CA ARG A 15 13.84 20.35 2.65
C ARG A 15 15.11 21.20 2.61
N GLU A 16 15.83 21.25 3.72
CA GLU A 16 17.10 21.98 3.85
C GLU A 16 18.18 21.36 2.95
N ALA A 17 18.25 20.03 2.88
CA ALA A 17 19.17 19.32 1.99
C ALA A 17 18.85 19.59 0.51
N PHE A 18 17.58 19.58 0.12
CA PHE A 18 17.17 19.97 -1.24
C PHE A 18 17.55 21.41 -1.56
N ASN A 19 17.32 22.34 -0.64
CA ASN A 19 17.68 23.75 -0.83
C ASN A 19 19.19 23.95 -0.99
N ALA A 20 20.01 23.19 -0.25
CA ALA A 20 21.45 23.21 -0.40
C ALA A 20 21.89 22.70 -1.79
N LEU A 21 21.21 21.67 -2.31
CA LEU A 21 21.48 21.12 -3.64
C LEU A 21 21.07 22.06 -4.78
N LEU A 22 20.07 22.93 -4.59
CA LEU A 22 19.57 23.81 -5.67
C LEU A 22 20.67 24.65 -6.31
N LYS A 23 21.53 25.29 -5.51
CA LYS A 23 22.64 26.11 -6.04
C LYS A 23 23.59 25.29 -6.89
N THR A 24 23.88 24.06 -6.47
CA THR A 24 24.79 23.17 -7.19
C THR A 24 24.13 22.52 -8.41
N LEU A 25 22.80 22.34 -8.41
CA LEU A 25 22.06 21.83 -9.56
C LEU A 25 21.80 22.91 -10.62
N GLU A 26 21.74 24.19 -10.25
CA GLU A 26 21.66 25.32 -11.18
C GLU A 26 22.96 25.53 -11.94
N GLU A 27 24.08 25.53 -11.23
CA GLU A 27 25.41 25.74 -11.80
C GLU A 27 26.34 24.60 -11.38
N PRO A 28 26.15 23.39 -11.92
CA PRO A 28 26.97 22.25 -11.57
C PRO A 28 28.41 22.49 -12.03
N PRO A 29 29.42 22.26 -11.15
CA PRO A 29 30.80 22.29 -11.57
C PRO A 29 31.01 21.31 -12.73
N GLY A 30 31.74 21.70 -13.79
CA GLY A 30 31.86 20.90 -15.01
C GLY A 30 32.49 19.50 -14.86
N HIS A 31 32.97 19.15 -13.66
CA HIS A 31 33.50 17.83 -13.33
C HIS A 31 32.60 17.05 -12.35
N VAL A 32 31.42 17.56 -11.99
CA VAL A 32 30.52 16.94 -11.02
C VAL A 32 29.24 16.46 -11.73
N THR A 33 28.78 15.27 -11.37
CA THR A 33 27.52 14.71 -11.87
C THR A 33 26.69 14.20 -10.69
N PHE A 34 25.42 14.60 -10.65
CA PHE A 34 24.45 14.11 -9.68
C PHE A 34 23.47 13.13 -10.34
N ILE A 35 23.24 12.00 -9.70
CA ILE A 35 22.22 11.01 -10.05
C ILE A 35 21.32 10.88 -8.83
N LEU A 36 20.06 11.29 -8.98
CA LEU A 36 19.05 11.18 -7.94
C LEU A 36 18.10 10.06 -8.34
N ALA A 37 17.99 9.02 -7.52
CA ALA A 37 17.05 7.92 -7.69
C ALA A 37 15.92 8.03 -6.66
N THR A 38 14.70 7.69 -7.08
CA THR A 38 13.52 7.75 -6.21
C THR A 38 12.43 6.82 -6.72
N THR A 39 11.68 6.22 -5.80
CA THR A 39 10.42 5.51 -6.09
C THR A 39 9.19 6.43 -6.09
N GLU A 40 9.28 7.62 -5.49
CA GLU A 40 8.19 8.58 -5.32
C GLU A 40 8.57 9.94 -5.95
N ALA A 41 8.41 10.07 -7.26
CA ALA A 41 8.82 11.27 -8.01
C ALA A 41 7.94 12.49 -7.68
N GLU A 42 6.69 12.27 -7.27
CA GLU A 42 5.73 13.31 -6.87
C GLU A 42 6.11 14.03 -5.57
N LYS A 43 6.92 13.39 -4.72
CA LYS A 43 7.45 14.01 -3.49
C LYS A 43 8.57 15.01 -3.77
N PHE A 44 9.13 15.02 -4.99
CA PHE A 44 10.20 15.95 -5.33
C PHE A 44 9.67 17.37 -5.54
N PRO A 45 10.36 18.39 -5.00
CA PRO A 45 10.08 19.77 -5.36
C PRO A 45 10.21 19.99 -6.86
N ARG A 46 9.23 20.68 -7.47
CA ARG A 46 9.27 21.04 -8.90
C ARG A 46 10.55 21.78 -9.30
N THR A 47 11.15 22.51 -8.35
CA THR A 47 12.42 23.24 -8.54
C THR A 47 13.60 22.30 -8.80
N ILE A 48 13.62 21.10 -8.22
CA ILE A 48 14.65 20.09 -8.46
C ILE A 48 14.39 19.41 -9.81
N ILE A 49 13.15 18.98 -10.05
CA ILE A 49 12.76 18.29 -11.29
C ILE A 49 13.08 19.15 -12.52
N SER A 50 12.83 20.46 -12.47
CA SER A 50 13.10 21.36 -13.59
C SER A 50 14.59 21.55 -13.90
N ARG A 51 15.49 21.15 -13.00
CA ARG A 51 16.95 21.28 -13.13
C ARG A 51 17.64 19.93 -13.37
N CYS A 52 16.86 18.84 -13.45
CA CYS A 52 17.36 17.50 -13.69
C CYS A 52 16.81 16.94 -15.01
N GLN A 53 17.62 16.13 -15.70
CA GLN A 53 17.09 15.28 -16.75
C GLN A 53 16.33 14.12 -16.10
N HIS A 54 15.02 14.06 -16.32
CA HIS A 54 14.18 13.03 -15.74
C HIS A 54 14.13 11.80 -16.65
N TYR A 55 14.52 10.64 -16.10
CA TYR A 55 14.39 9.34 -16.73
C TYR A 55 13.43 8.48 -15.90
N VAL A 56 12.35 8.00 -16.54
CA VAL A 56 11.39 7.11 -15.90
C VAL A 56 11.67 5.68 -16.34
N PHE A 57 12.08 4.84 -15.40
CA PHE A 57 12.23 3.41 -15.62
C PHE A 57 10.88 2.73 -15.44
N LYS A 58 10.41 2.05 -16.49
CA LYS A 58 9.18 1.25 -16.42
C LYS A 58 9.51 -0.16 -15.94
N HIS A 59 8.54 -0.80 -15.30
CA HIS A 59 8.59 -2.23 -15.01
C HIS A 59 8.82 -3.01 -16.31
N LEU A 60 9.65 -4.05 -16.23
CA LEU A 60 9.88 -4.93 -17.36
C LEU A 60 8.68 -5.86 -17.56
N SER A 61 8.46 -6.27 -18.81
CA SER A 61 7.50 -7.34 -19.09
C SER A 61 8.03 -8.67 -18.51
N GLN A 62 7.11 -9.58 -18.18
CA GLN A 62 7.48 -10.92 -17.74
C GLN A 62 8.36 -11.64 -18.77
N ALA A 63 8.05 -11.47 -20.07
CA ALA A 63 8.88 -12.00 -21.15
C ALA A 63 10.31 -11.45 -21.12
N ALA A 64 10.50 -10.14 -20.92
CA ALA A 64 11.82 -9.54 -20.85
C ALA A 64 12.64 -10.05 -19.65
N ILE A 65 12.00 -10.23 -18.48
CA ILE A 65 12.67 -10.80 -17.30
C ILE A 65 13.04 -12.25 -17.55
N ARG A 66 12.12 -13.07 -18.08
CA ARG A 66 12.39 -14.47 -18.42
C ARG A 66 13.57 -14.59 -19.37
N ASP A 67 13.58 -13.81 -20.46
CA ASP A 67 14.62 -13.87 -21.47
C ASP A 67 15.98 -13.41 -20.90
N HIS A 68 15.96 -12.42 -20.00
CA HIS A 68 17.15 -11.97 -19.27
C HIS A 68 17.71 -13.07 -18.35
N LEU A 69 16.86 -13.75 -17.57
CA LEU A 69 17.27 -14.85 -16.69
C LEU A 69 17.76 -16.06 -17.49
N ALA A 70 17.11 -16.38 -18.62
CA ALA A 70 17.53 -17.45 -19.52
C ALA A 70 18.94 -17.18 -20.07
N TRP A 71 19.17 -15.95 -20.55
CA TRP A 71 20.49 -15.52 -21.02
C TRP A 71 21.55 -15.64 -19.93
N LEU A 72 21.23 -15.24 -18.69
CA LEU A 72 22.17 -15.31 -17.57
C LEU A 72 22.54 -16.76 -17.23
N LEU A 73 21.57 -17.67 -17.14
CA LEU A 73 21.83 -19.08 -16.90
C LEU A 73 22.66 -19.73 -18.02
N GLN A 74 22.44 -19.30 -19.27
CA GLN A 74 23.26 -19.74 -20.39
C GLN A 74 24.72 -19.30 -20.25
N GLN A 75 24.99 -18.08 -19.74
CA GLN A 75 26.36 -17.62 -19.48
C GLN A 75 27.02 -18.41 -18.35
N GLU A 76 26.27 -18.79 -17.33
CA GLU A 76 26.76 -19.57 -16.18
C GLU A 76 26.81 -21.09 -16.46
N GLY A 77 26.31 -21.55 -17.61
CA GLY A 77 26.29 -22.97 -17.97
C GLY A 77 25.30 -23.82 -17.15
N ILE A 78 24.24 -23.20 -16.63
CA ILE A 78 23.25 -23.84 -15.75
C ILE A 78 21.98 -24.14 -16.56
N ASN A 79 21.45 -25.35 -16.43
CA ASN A 79 20.23 -25.77 -17.10
C ASN A 79 18.98 -25.45 -16.23
N ALA A 80 17.92 -24.96 -16.87
CA ALA A 80 16.63 -24.73 -16.22
C ALA A 80 15.47 -25.02 -17.17
N GLU A 81 14.37 -25.55 -16.62
CA GLU A 81 13.13 -25.69 -17.37
C GLU A 81 12.54 -24.31 -17.72
N PRO A 82 11.98 -24.12 -18.94
CA PRO A 82 11.35 -22.85 -19.31
C PRO A 82 10.24 -22.40 -18.36
N SER A 83 9.51 -23.34 -17.75
CA SER A 83 8.44 -23.04 -16.80
C SER A 83 8.96 -22.43 -15.49
N VAL A 84 10.17 -22.79 -15.03
CA VAL A 84 10.83 -22.14 -13.87
C VAL A 84 11.06 -20.66 -14.14
N LEU A 85 11.56 -20.32 -15.33
CA LEU A 85 11.84 -18.94 -15.69
C LEU A 85 10.55 -18.11 -15.83
N ASN A 86 9.48 -18.70 -16.36
CA ASN A 86 8.16 -18.09 -16.38
C ASN A 86 7.63 -17.84 -14.95
N LEU A 87 7.81 -18.81 -14.06
CA LEU A 87 7.38 -18.73 -12.67
C LEU A 87 8.11 -17.60 -11.92
N ILE A 88 9.44 -17.52 -12.06
CA ILE A 88 10.26 -16.45 -11.47
C ILE A 88 9.85 -15.10 -12.05
N ALA A 89 9.72 -14.98 -13.37
CA ALA A 89 9.38 -13.72 -14.02
C ALA A 89 7.99 -13.22 -13.58
N ARG A 90 7.03 -14.12 -13.41
CA ARG A 90 5.70 -13.81 -12.87
C ARG A 90 5.78 -13.34 -11.42
N ARG A 91 6.53 -14.05 -10.57
CA ARG A 91 6.76 -13.69 -9.16
C ARG A 91 7.46 -12.35 -8.99
N ALA A 92 8.43 -12.06 -9.86
CA ALA A 92 9.22 -10.84 -9.87
C ALA A 92 8.41 -9.57 -10.19
N ALA A 93 7.20 -9.70 -10.77
CA ALA A 93 6.28 -8.59 -11.00
C ALA A 93 6.91 -7.35 -11.66
N GLY A 94 7.86 -7.56 -12.59
CA GLY A 94 8.54 -6.47 -13.31
C GLY A 94 9.87 -6.01 -12.70
N SER A 95 10.28 -6.54 -11.54
CA SER A 95 11.53 -6.25 -10.86
C SER A 95 12.63 -7.26 -11.23
N VAL A 96 13.66 -6.80 -11.95
CA VAL A 96 14.84 -7.65 -12.26
C VAL A 96 15.56 -8.06 -10.98
N ARG A 97 15.63 -7.17 -9.99
CA ARG A 97 16.26 -7.43 -8.69
C ARG A 97 15.60 -8.60 -7.98
N ASP A 98 14.27 -8.64 -7.94
CA ASP A 98 13.54 -9.73 -7.29
C ASP A 98 13.67 -11.02 -8.09
N GLY A 99 13.59 -10.95 -9.42
CA GLY A 99 13.82 -12.11 -10.30
C GLY A 99 15.20 -12.75 -10.08
N MET A 100 16.25 -11.94 -10.02
CA MET A 100 17.61 -12.38 -9.73
C MET A 100 17.75 -12.95 -8.31
N SER A 101 17.07 -12.36 -7.33
CA SER A 101 17.08 -12.83 -5.95
C SER A 101 16.41 -14.20 -5.82
N PHE A 102 15.25 -14.39 -6.47
CA PHE A 102 14.58 -15.69 -6.52
C PHE A 102 15.41 -16.73 -7.25
N LEU A 103 16.03 -16.38 -8.39
CA LEU A 103 16.91 -17.30 -9.11
C LEU A 103 18.08 -17.74 -8.23
N SER A 104 18.74 -16.79 -7.55
CA SER A 104 19.86 -17.07 -6.65
C SER A 104 19.43 -17.98 -5.49
N GLN A 105 18.23 -17.77 -4.94
CA GLN A 105 17.66 -18.64 -3.92
C GLN A 105 17.48 -20.07 -4.46
N LEU A 106 16.94 -20.26 -5.67
CA LEU A 106 16.80 -21.59 -6.26
C LEU A 106 18.15 -22.29 -6.46
N LEU A 107 19.14 -21.56 -6.97
CA LEU A 107 20.48 -22.08 -7.18
C LEU A 107 21.18 -22.49 -5.88
N ALA A 108 20.80 -21.93 -4.74
CA ALA A 108 21.34 -22.30 -3.45
C ALA A 108 20.83 -23.66 -2.93
N PHE A 109 19.67 -24.12 -3.38
CA PHE A 109 19.01 -25.34 -2.89
C PHE A 109 18.92 -26.47 -3.92
N CYS A 110 19.22 -26.20 -5.20
CA CYS A 110 19.15 -27.19 -6.27
C CYS A 110 20.54 -27.51 -6.82
N GLU A 111 20.87 -28.80 -6.88
CA GLU A 111 22.00 -29.31 -7.65
C GLU A 111 21.51 -29.80 -9.01
N GLY A 112 22.09 -29.29 -10.10
CA GLY A 112 21.74 -29.70 -11.47
C GLY A 112 20.66 -28.83 -12.13
N THR A 113 19.74 -29.46 -12.87
CA THR A 113 18.72 -28.75 -13.65
C THR A 113 17.64 -28.18 -12.72
N LEU A 114 17.31 -26.90 -12.89
CA LEU A 114 16.20 -26.28 -12.17
C LEU A 114 14.85 -26.77 -12.73
N GLU A 115 14.12 -27.52 -11.90
CA GLU A 115 12.78 -28.04 -12.19
C GLU A 115 11.68 -27.20 -11.54
N GLU A 116 10.50 -27.14 -12.17
CA GLU A 116 9.38 -26.32 -11.69
C GLU A 116 8.89 -26.71 -10.29
N ARG A 117 8.83 -28.02 -9.99
CA ARG A 117 8.37 -28.51 -8.69
C ARG A 117 9.26 -27.98 -7.56
N HIS A 118 10.59 -28.10 -7.72
CA HIS A 118 11.55 -27.57 -6.76
C HIS A 118 11.45 -26.04 -6.64
N ALA A 119 11.26 -25.35 -7.76
CA ALA A 119 11.11 -23.90 -7.74
C ALA A 119 9.88 -23.45 -6.92
N ARG A 120 8.76 -24.18 -7.03
CA ARG A 120 7.56 -23.91 -6.25
C ARG A 120 7.77 -24.18 -4.76
N GLU A 121 8.41 -25.29 -4.42
CA GLU A 121 8.72 -25.65 -3.03
C GLU A 121 9.63 -24.61 -2.36
N VAL A 122 10.75 -24.24 -3.00
CA VAL A 122 11.73 -23.31 -2.44
C VAL A 122 11.17 -21.88 -2.32
N LEU A 123 10.37 -21.44 -3.29
CA LEU A 123 9.78 -20.09 -3.30
C LEU A 123 8.44 -20.02 -2.54
N GLY A 124 7.95 -21.12 -1.98
CA GLY A 124 6.65 -21.18 -1.29
C GLY A 124 5.50 -20.78 -2.21
N LEU A 125 5.45 -21.33 -3.41
CA LEU A 125 4.46 -20.96 -4.44
C LEU A 125 3.36 -22.00 -4.55
N ALA A 126 2.11 -21.54 -4.46
CA ALA A 126 0.96 -22.38 -4.74
C ALA A 126 0.94 -22.83 -6.21
N GLY A 127 0.59 -24.10 -6.45
CA GLY A 127 0.38 -24.61 -7.80
C GLY A 127 -0.96 -24.20 -8.40
N GLN A 128 -1.08 -24.33 -9.73
CA GLN A 128 -2.35 -24.16 -10.45
C GLN A 128 -3.45 -25.08 -9.90
N GLU A 129 -3.10 -26.30 -9.50
CA GLU A 129 -4.02 -27.26 -8.89
C GLU A 129 -4.64 -26.72 -7.59
N THR A 130 -3.85 -26.04 -6.75
CA THR A 130 -4.31 -25.42 -5.51
C THR A 130 -5.26 -24.26 -5.79
N LEU A 131 -4.91 -23.38 -6.74
CA LEU A 131 -5.79 -22.28 -7.15
C LEU A 131 -7.12 -22.80 -7.70
N GLN A 132 -7.07 -23.82 -8.55
CA GLN A 132 -8.26 -24.47 -9.11
C GLN A 132 -9.09 -25.15 -8.00
N ALA A 133 -8.45 -25.80 -7.03
CA ALA A 133 -9.15 -26.43 -5.90
C ALA A 133 -9.88 -25.39 -5.03
N VAL A 134 -9.24 -24.24 -4.77
CA VAL A 134 -9.86 -23.12 -4.03
C VAL A 134 -11.05 -22.57 -4.81
N VAL A 135 -10.89 -22.28 -6.10
CA VAL A 135 -11.97 -21.77 -6.95
C VAL A 135 -13.15 -22.77 -7.03
N LYS A 136 -12.86 -24.08 -7.19
CA LYS A 136 -13.89 -25.14 -7.16
C LYS A 136 -14.63 -25.16 -5.82
N ALA A 137 -13.91 -25.11 -4.71
CA ALA A 137 -14.52 -25.13 -3.39
C ALA A 137 -15.36 -23.86 -3.11
N ILE A 138 -14.96 -22.69 -3.64
CA ILE A 138 -15.77 -21.46 -3.61
C ILE A 138 -17.07 -21.64 -4.41
N ARG A 139 -16.98 -22.19 -5.63
CA ARG A 139 -18.16 -22.48 -6.48
C ARG A 139 -19.16 -23.39 -5.77
N ASP A 140 -18.63 -24.48 -5.20
CA ASP A 140 -19.41 -25.56 -4.61
C ASP A 140 -19.86 -25.21 -3.17
N ARG A 141 -19.40 -24.07 -2.64
CA ARG A 141 -19.64 -23.60 -1.26
C ARG A 141 -19.21 -24.61 -0.19
N ASP A 142 -18.15 -25.34 -0.48
CA ASP A 142 -17.59 -26.36 0.41
C ASP A 142 -16.67 -25.72 1.45
N THR A 143 -17.24 -25.29 2.57
CA THR A 143 -16.53 -24.59 3.64
C THR A 143 -15.51 -25.48 4.35
N VAL A 144 -15.78 -26.78 4.47
CA VAL A 144 -14.85 -27.74 5.08
C VAL A 144 -13.61 -27.86 4.21
N ARG A 145 -13.79 -27.99 2.90
CA ARG A 145 -12.67 -28.02 1.95
C ARG A 145 -11.93 -26.70 1.89
N LEU A 146 -12.62 -25.56 1.96
CA LEU A 146 -11.97 -24.24 1.98
C LEU A 146 -11.11 -24.04 3.23
N SER A 147 -11.61 -24.40 4.40
CA SER A 147 -10.84 -24.33 5.65
C SER A 147 -9.62 -25.27 5.59
N GLY A 148 -9.79 -26.49 5.09
CA GLY A 148 -8.67 -27.43 4.87
C GLY A 148 -7.62 -26.90 3.90
N LEU A 149 -8.05 -26.31 2.77
CA LEU A 149 -7.14 -25.67 1.81
C LEU A 149 -6.42 -24.47 2.44
N SER A 150 -7.14 -23.62 3.18
CA SER A 150 -6.56 -22.47 3.90
C SER A 150 -5.46 -22.91 4.87
N ASN A 151 -5.72 -23.93 5.69
CA ASN A 151 -4.74 -24.49 6.62
C ASN A 151 -3.54 -25.08 5.88
N SER A 152 -3.77 -25.82 4.80
CA SER A 152 -2.70 -26.38 3.98
C SER A 152 -1.79 -25.30 3.37
N LEU A 153 -2.34 -24.15 2.95
CA LEU A 153 -1.54 -23.03 2.43
C LEU A 153 -0.60 -22.47 3.50
N LEU A 154 -1.07 -22.41 4.76
CA LEU A 154 -0.31 -21.89 5.90
C LEU A 154 0.75 -22.89 6.38
N GLU A 155 0.39 -24.17 6.52
CA GLU A 155 1.29 -25.23 6.96
C GLU A 155 2.45 -25.44 5.98
N GLN A 156 2.20 -25.27 4.68
CA GLN A 156 3.24 -25.35 3.64
C GLN A 156 4.12 -24.10 3.57
N GLY A 157 3.82 -23.05 4.35
CA GLY A 157 4.60 -21.81 4.36
C GLY A 157 4.54 -21.03 3.04
N LEU A 158 3.41 -21.10 2.32
CA LEU A 158 3.29 -20.44 1.02
C LEU A 158 3.23 -18.92 1.16
N ASP A 159 3.73 -18.23 0.13
CA ASP A 159 3.66 -16.78 0.01
C ASP A 159 2.20 -16.35 -0.25
N LEU A 160 1.51 -15.96 0.81
CA LEU A 160 0.11 -15.52 0.76
C LEU A 160 -0.08 -14.32 -0.16
N GLY A 161 0.89 -13.40 -0.20
CA GLY A 161 0.82 -12.22 -1.05
C GLY A 161 0.83 -12.58 -2.52
N PHE A 162 1.70 -13.52 -2.91
CA PHE A 162 1.74 -14.06 -4.26
C PHE A 162 0.51 -14.93 -4.57
N PHE A 163 0.09 -15.80 -3.64
CA PHE A 163 -1.12 -16.61 -3.80
C PHE A 163 -2.35 -15.76 -4.10
N LEU A 164 -2.55 -14.66 -3.35
CA LEU A 164 -3.66 -13.74 -3.58
C LEU A 164 -3.56 -13.02 -4.93
N ARG A 165 -2.34 -12.65 -5.38
CA ARG A 165 -2.14 -12.10 -6.72
C ARG A 165 -2.53 -13.09 -7.82
N GLU A 166 -2.12 -14.35 -7.68
CA GLU A 166 -2.51 -15.40 -8.62
C GLU A 166 -4.02 -15.66 -8.58
N LEU A 167 -4.64 -15.64 -7.40
CA LEU A 167 -6.09 -15.79 -7.28
C LEU A 167 -6.85 -14.64 -7.97
N ILE A 168 -6.39 -13.39 -7.81
CA ILE A 168 -6.92 -12.24 -8.55
C ILE A 168 -6.80 -12.45 -10.06
N GLN A 169 -5.66 -12.96 -10.51
CA GLN A 169 -5.42 -13.26 -11.92
C GLN A 169 -6.33 -14.39 -12.43
N SER A 170 -6.57 -15.43 -11.62
CA SER A 170 -7.52 -16.50 -11.91
C SER A 170 -8.94 -15.95 -12.08
N TRP A 171 -9.37 -15.01 -11.21
CA TRP A 171 -10.67 -14.36 -11.38
C TRP A 171 -10.77 -13.54 -12.66
N ARG A 172 -9.74 -12.77 -13.00
CA ARG A 172 -9.65 -12.06 -14.30
C ARG A 172 -9.78 -13.04 -15.47
N ASN A 173 -9.05 -14.16 -15.44
CA ASN A 173 -9.07 -15.16 -16.50
C ASN A 173 -10.46 -15.78 -16.65
N LEU A 174 -11.09 -16.18 -15.54
CA LEU A 174 -12.46 -16.70 -15.52
C LEU A 174 -13.46 -15.69 -16.08
N PHE A 175 -13.31 -14.41 -15.74
CA PHE A 175 -14.19 -13.35 -16.23
C PHE A 175 -14.09 -13.18 -17.74
N LEU A 176 -12.86 -13.11 -18.28
CA LEU A 176 -12.63 -13.01 -19.73
C LEU A 176 -13.14 -14.25 -20.47
N LEU A 177 -12.89 -15.44 -19.94
CA LEU A 177 -13.40 -16.70 -20.52
C LEU A 177 -14.93 -16.76 -20.49
N GLY A 178 -15.56 -16.29 -19.41
CA GLY A 178 -17.01 -16.21 -19.30
C GLY A 178 -17.66 -15.23 -20.26
N GLN A 179 -17.00 -14.10 -20.55
CA GLN A 179 -17.53 -13.04 -21.41
C GLN A 179 -17.22 -13.23 -22.90
N CYS A 180 -16.02 -13.67 -23.24
CA CYS A 180 -15.50 -13.72 -24.61
C CYS A 180 -15.28 -15.15 -25.12
N GLY A 181 -15.40 -16.17 -24.27
CA GLY A 181 -15.20 -17.56 -24.66
C GLY A 181 -13.82 -17.82 -25.26
N GLN A 182 -13.78 -18.39 -26.47
CA GLN A 182 -12.54 -18.75 -27.16
C GLN A 182 -11.72 -17.53 -27.61
N GLU A 183 -12.35 -16.37 -27.84
CA GLU A 183 -11.64 -15.15 -28.25
C GLU A 183 -10.70 -14.64 -27.15
N ALA A 184 -10.96 -14.99 -25.88
CA ALA A 184 -10.09 -14.66 -24.77
C ALA A 184 -8.75 -15.41 -24.78
N HIS A 185 -8.61 -16.51 -25.53
CA HIS A 185 -7.42 -17.37 -25.47
C HIS A 185 -6.13 -16.61 -25.77
N GLY A 186 -6.16 -15.68 -26.73
CA GLY A 186 -5.00 -14.83 -27.06
C GLY A 186 -4.70 -13.73 -26.05
N LEU A 187 -5.60 -13.49 -25.08
CA LEU A 187 -5.44 -12.50 -24.00
C LEU A 187 -4.97 -13.11 -22.68
N LEU A 188 -4.93 -14.45 -22.64
CA LEU A 188 -4.49 -15.23 -21.49
C LEU A 188 -3.03 -15.62 -21.73
N ASP A 189 -2.14 -15.12 -20.88
CA ASP A 189 -0.72 -15.54 -20.85
C ASP A 189 -0.58 -16.94 -20.23
N LEU A 190 -1.32 -17.92 -20.74
CA LEU A 190 -1.41 -19.29 -20.25
C LEU A 190 -1.29 -20.32 -21.40
N PRO A 191 -0.76 -21.52 -21.14
CA PRO A 191 -0.79 -22.62 -22.11
C PRO A 191 -2.21 -23.07 -22.44
N ALA A 192 -2.44 -23.53 -23.67
CA ALA A 192 -3.71 -24.10 -24.12
C ALA A 192 -4.35 -25.16 -23.18
N PRO A 193 -3.60 -26.14 -22.62
CA PRO A 193 -4.21 -27.11 -21.69
C PRO A 193 -4.72 -26.46 -20.40
N GLU A 194 -4.04 -25.43 -19.88
CA GLU A 194 -4.51 -24.71 -18.68
C GLU A 194 -5.75 -23.87 -19.00
N ILE A 195 -5.79 -23.24 -20.16
CA ILE A 195 -6.95 -22.47 -20.62
C ILE A 195 -8.20 -23.36 -20.66
N ALA A 196 -8.09 -24.60 -21.13
CA ALA A 196 -9.21 -25.54 -21.19
C ALA A 196 -9.80 -25.82 -19.78
N VAL A 197 -8.96 -26.01 -18.77
CA VAL A 197 -9.40 -26.24 -17.38
C VAL A 197 -10.10 -25.00 -16.81
N TRP A 198 -9.53 -23.81 -17.03
CA TRP A 198 -10.15 -22.56 -16.59
C TRP A 198 -11.46 -22.27 -17.33
N GLN A 199 -11.58 -22.67 -18.59
CA GLN A 199 -12.80 -22.51 -19.37
C GLN A 199 -13.90 -23.47 -18.94
N GLU A 200 -13.57 -24.69 -18.53
CA GLU A 200 -14.55 -25.58 -17.88
C GLU A 200 -15.04 -24.98 -16.55
N LEU A 201 -14.12 -24.43 -15.76
CA LEU A 201 -14.48 -23.77 -14.50
C LEU A 201 -15.37 -22.55 -14.69
N SER A 202 -15.15 -21.74 -15.72
CA SER A 202 -15.93 -20.53 -15.97
C SER A 202 -17.41 -20.83 -16.23
N GLN A 203 -17.74 -22.00 -16.81
CA GLN A 203 -19.12 -22.43 -17.05
C GLN A 203 -19.91 -22.64 -15.74
N GLY A 204 -19.21 -22.87 -14.63
CA GLY A 204 -19.81 -23.05 -13.31
C GLY A 204 -20.11 -21.76 -12.55
N PHE A 205 -19.81 -20.59 -13.13
CA PHE A 205 -20.02 -19.29 -12.49
C PHE A 205 -20.86 -18.36 -13.37
N SER A 206 -21.66 -17.50 -12.74
CA SER A 206 -22.21 -16.33 -13.45
C SER A 206 -21.15 -15.23 -13.56
N PRO A 207 -21.14 -14.43 -14.65
CA PRO A 207 -20.18 -13.33 -14.79
C PRO A 207 -20.23 -12.33 -13.63
N ALA A 208 -21.43 -12.06 -13.10
CA ALA A 208 -21.63 -11.21 -11.93
C ALA A 208 -20.94 -11.78 -10.68
N HIS A 209 -21.03 -13.10 -10.45
CA HIS A 209 -20.37 -13.75 -9.32
C HIS A 209 -18.84 -13.69 -9.47
N VAL A 210 -18.29 -13.99 -10.65
CA VAL A 210 -16.84 -13.88 -10.89
C VAL A 210 -16.35 -12.46 -10.67
N HIS A 211 -17.07 -11.46 -11.18
CA HIS A 211 -16.72 -10.06 -11.00
C HIS A 211 -16.74 -9.65 -9.52
N ALA A 212 -17.76 -10.07 -8.76
CA ALA A 212 -17.83 -9.82 -7.32
C ALA A 212 -16.66 -10.48 -6.58
N CYS A 213 -16.34 -11.75 -6.88
CA CYS A 213 -15.19 -12.44 -6.31
C CYS A 213 -13.87 -11.71 -6.62
N TRP A 214 -13.72 -11.21 -7.85
CA TRP A 214 -12.54 -10.45 -8.25
C TRP A 214 -12.38 -9.18 -7.40
N GLN A 215 -13.42 -8.36 -7.28
CA GLN A 215 -13.40 -7.13 -6.48
C GLN A 215 -13.09 -7.40 -5.00
N VAL A 216 -13.79 -8.38 -4.41
CA VAL A 216 -13.63 -8.73 -2.99
C VAL A 216 -12.23 -9.29 -2.72
N THR A 217 -11.66 -10.07 -3.64
CA THR A 217 -10.28 -10.56 -3.50
C THR A 217 -9.27 -9.42 -3.60
N LEU A 218 -9.47 -8.47 -4.53
CA LEU A 218 -8.58 -7.31 -4.70
C LEU A 218 -8.55 -6.44 -3.43
N GLU A 219 -9.72 -6.13 -2.87
CA GLU A 219 -9.81 -5.39 -1.60
C GLU A 219 -9.35 -6.22 -0.40
N GLY A 220 -9.65 -7.51 -0.41
CA GLY A 220 -9.26 -8.49 0.61
C GLY A 220 -7.75 -8.63 0.71
N GLN A 221 -7.02 -8.55 -0.41
CA GLN A 221 -5.57 -8.71 -0.44
C GLN A 221 -4.86 -7.77 0.51
N ARG A 222 -5.18 -6.47 0.46
CA ARG A 222 -4.58 -5.48 1.35
C ARG A 222 -4.87 -5.81 2.82
N ARG A 223 -6.11 -6.23 3.13
CA ARG A 223 -6.53 -6.58 4.49
C ARG A 223 -5.79 -7.79 5.03
N VAL A 224 -5.64 -8.84 4.22
CA VAL A 224 -4.89 -10.05 4.61
C VAL A 224 -3.44 -9.71 4.90
N MET A 225 -2.79 -8.93 4.01
CA MET A 225 -1.37 -8.60 4.15
C MET A 225 -1.08 -7.64 5.32
N SER A 226 -2.05 -6.85 5.76
CA SER A 226 -1.90 -5.95 6.91
C SER A 226 -2.47 -6.51 8.23
N ALA A 227 -3.05 -7.71 8.22
CA ALA A 227 -3.70 -8.28 9.40
C ALA A 227 -2.65 -8.78 10.41
N PRO A 228 -2.91 -8.66 11.72
CA PRO A 228 -2.08 -9.29 12.76
C PRO A 228 -1.99 -10.81 12.60
N GLU A 229 -3.09 -11.45 12.17
CA GLU A 229 -3.16 -12.87 11.85
C GLU A 229 -3.59 -13.07 10.39
N PRO A 230 -2.64 -13.11 9.44
CA PRO A 230 -2.94 -13.24 8.00
C PRO A 230 -3.69 -14.51 7.64
N GLY A 231 -3.44 -15.63 8.35
CA GLY A 231 -4.11 -16.90 8.10
C GLY A 231 -5.62 -16.84 8.34
N THR A 232 -6.04 -16.31 9.48
CA THR A 232 -7.46 -16.10 9.81
C THR A 232 -8.10 -15.09 8.86
N ALA A 233 -7.38 -14.04 8.48
CA ALA A 233 -7.87 -13.06 7.51
C ALA A 233 -8.08 -13.69 6.12
N LEU A 234 -7.17 -14.59 5.70
CA LEU A 234 -7.31 -15.35 4.45
C LEU A 234 -8.52 -16.29 4.51
N GLU A 235 -8.66 -17.06 5.58
CA GLU A 235 -9.78 -17.98 5.75
C GLU A 235 -11.12 -17.22 5.69
N MET A 236 -11.23 -16.10 6.41
CA MET A 236 -12.39 -15.22 6.36
C MET A 236 -12.67 -14.71 4.94
N LEU A 237 -11.64 -14.31 4.19
CA LEU A 237 -11.79 -13.88 2.80
C LEU A 237 -12.35 -15.02 1.94
N LEU A 238 -11.77 -16.22 2.01
CA LEU A 238 -12.21 -17.38 1.23
C LEU A 238 -13.66 -17.79 1.54
N LEU A 239 -14.03 -17.79 2.83
CA LEU A 239 -15.41 -18.05 3.26
C LEU A 239 -16.36 -16.97 2.74
N ASN A 240 -15.99 -15.69 2.83
CA ASN A 240 -16.82 -14.60 2.29
C ASN A 240 -17.05 -14.78 0.78
N LEU A 241 -16.02 -15.14 0.01
CA LEU A 241 -16.14 -15.41 -1.43
C LEU A 241 -17.15 -16.52 -1.73
N ALA A 242 -17.12 -17.62 -0.96
CA ALA A 242 -18.08 -18.73 -1.12
C ALA A 242 -19.54 -18.33 -0.84
N TYR A 243 -19.76 -17.38 0.05
CA TYR A 243 -21.11 -16.93 0.43
C TYR A 243 -21.59 -15.66 -0.27
N LEU A 244 -20.77 -15.01 -1.12
CA LEU A 244 -21.16 -13.80 -1.85
C LEU A 244 -22.55 -13.86 -2.51
N PRO A 245 -22.95 -14.95 -3.20
CA PRO A 245 -24.28 -15.03 -3.82
C PRO A 245 -25.45 -15.00 -2.82
N THR A 246 -25.18 -15.25 -1.54
CA THR A 246 -26.17 -15.26 -0.45
C THR A 246 -26.11 -13.97 0.38
N LEU A 247 -24.95 -13.27 0.36
CA LEU A 247 -24.71 -12.03 1.07
C LEU A 247 -25.13 -10.78 0.28
N LEU A 248 -25.30 -10.92 -1.04
CA LEU A 248 -25.97 -9.92 -1.87
C LEU A 248 -27.48 -10.15 -1.78
N PRO A 249 -28.30 -9.18 -1.32
CA PRO A 249 -29.72 -9.23 -1.59
C PRO A 249 -29.86 -9.24 -3.11
N ILE A 250 -30.32 -10.35 -3.67
CA ILE A 250 -30.86 -10.35 -5.03
C ILE A 250 -32.16 -9.57 -4.93
N GLU A 251 -32.08 -8.24 -4.96
CA GLU A 251 -33.14 -7.49 -5.60
C GLU A 251 -33.12 -7.96 -7.05
N ARG A 252 -33.97 -8.96 -7.33
CA ARG A 252 -34.55 -9.12 -8.64
C ARG A 252 -35.27 -7.80 -8.90
N VAL A 253 -34.54 -6.85 -9.48
CA VAL A 253 -35.15 -5.80 -10.26
C VAL A 253 -35.68 -6.54 -11.48
N ASP A 254 -36.90 -7.03 -11.36
CA ASP A 254 -37.73 -7.31 -12.52
C ASP A 254 -37.80 -6.00 -13.29
N PHE A 255 -36.96 -5.88 -14.33
CA PHE A 255 -37.26 -4.92 -15.37
C PHE A 255 -38.61 -5.35 -15.93
N PRO A 256 -39.66 -4.51 -15.87
CA PRO A 256 -40.89 -4.82 -16.57
C PRO A 256 -40.51 -4.86 -18.06
N GLY A 257 -40.40 -6.06 -18.61
CA GLY A 257 -40.34 -6.25 -20.05
C GLY A 257 -41.60 -5.62 -20.64
N PRO A 258 -41.50 -4.87 -21.74
CA PRO A 258 -42.69 -4.40 -22.43
C PRO A 258 -43.33 -5.63 -23.09
N ASP A 259 -44.30 -6.21 -22.39
CA ASP A 259 -45.26 -7.11 -23.03
C ASP A 259 -46.05 -6.29 -24.06
N SER A 260 -45.82 -6.64 -25.32
CA SER A 260 -46.92 -7.07 -26.20
C SER A 260 -48.10 -6.10 -26.32
N ALA A 261 -47.97 -5.11 -27.19
CA ALA A 261 -49.11 -4.51 -27.88
C ALA A 261 -48.80 -4.42 -29.39
N GLU A 262 -49.22 -5.44 -30.12
CA GLU A 262 -49.43 -5.40 -31.57
C GLU A 262 -50.50 -4.32 -31.88
N ASN A 263 -50.22 -3.33 -32.74
CA ASN A 263 -50.51 -3.41 -34.19
C ASN A 263 -50.38 -2.04 -34.93
N GLU A 264 -49.75 -2.12 -36.11
CA GLU A 264 -49.98 -1.39 -37.38
C GLU A 264 -50.03 0.15 -37.47
N ASN A 265 -48.96 0.75 -38.04
CA ASN A 265 -48.93 1.39 -39.38
C ASN A 265 -47.61 2.18 -39.59
N GLY A 266 -46.91 1.97 -40.73
CA GLY A 266 -45.72 2.74 -41.15
C GLY A 266 -46.05 4.13 -41.76
N PRO A 267 -45.13 4.88 -42.43
CA PRO A 267 -43.76 4.51 -42.85
C PRO A 267 -42.64 5.62 -42.80
N THR A 268 -41.39 5.17 -43.08
CA THR A 268 -40.22 5.83 -43.77
C THR A 268 -39.18 6.70 -43.01
N PRO A 269 -37.86 6.58 -43.31
CA PRO A 269 -36.74 7.17 -42.54
C PRO A 269 -36.04 8.37 -43.23
N LEU A 270 -35.26 9.15 -42.45
CA LEU A 270 -34.36 10.22 -42.93
C LEU A 270 -32.91 10.11 -42.35
N PRO A 271 -31.90 10.74 -42.98
CA PRO A 271 -30.51 10.25 -43.13
C PRO A 271 -29.46 10.91 -42.19
N PRO A 272 -28.17 10.46 -42.20
CA PRO A 272 -27.11 10.99 -41.34
C PRO A 272 -26.40 12.24 -41.92
N PRO A 273 -25.66 13.01 -41.09
CA PRO A 273 -24.95 14.22 -41.52
C PRO A 273 -23.53 13.96 -42.09
N PRO A 274 -22.98 14.85 -42.94
CA PRO A 274 -21.73 14.62 -43.66
C PRO A 274 -20.49 15.36 -43.10
N ASP A 275 -19.33 14.77 -43.42
CA ASP A 275 -17.97 15.32 -43.33
C ASP A 275 -17.74 16.57 -44.20
N LYS A 276 -16.82 17.46 -43.77
CA LYS A 276 -15.99 18.28 -44.69
C LYS A 276 -14.56 18.51 -44.15
N ALA A 277 -13.63 18.33 -45.08
CA ALA A 277 -12.19 18.56 -44.97
C ALA A 277 -11.76 19.99 -45.39
N GLY A 278 -10.58 20.38 -44.91
CA GLY A 278 -9.57 21.13 -45.67
C GLY A 278 -9.48 22.65 -45.47
N GLY A 279 -8.26 23.15 -45.15
CA GLY A 279 -7.87 24.55 -45.38
C GLY A 279 -6.76 25.10 -44.48
N SER A 280 -5.58 25.33 -45.05
CA SER A 280 -4.31 25.75 -44.42
C SER A 280 -4.18 27.26 -44.11
N LEU A 281 -3.33 27.56 -43.10
CA LEU A 281 -2.52 28.75 -42.75
C LEU A 281 -2.50 30.01 -43.66
N PRO A 282 -2.33 31.24 -43.10
CA PRO A 282 -0.97 31.77 -42.90
C PRO A 282 -0.71 32.66 -41.66
N SER A 283 0.59 32.83 -41.41
CA SER A 283 1.33 33.56 -40.38
C SER A 283 0.99 35.04 -40.14
N ARG A 284 1.27 35.56 -38.93
CA ARG A 284 1.70 36.96 -38.70
C ARG A 284 2.50 37.18 -37.41
N SER A 285 3.71 37.69 -37.63
CA SER A 285 4.61 38.62 -36.92
C SER A 285 4.36 39.11 -35.48
N GLY A 286 5.48 39.36 -34.78
CA GLY A 286 5.67 39.79 -33.38
C GLY A 286 5.06 41.14 -32.94
N PRO A 287 5.38 41.58 -31.71
CA PRO A 287 6.39 42.64 -31.59
C PRO A 287 7.40 42.51 -30.42
N GLN A 288 8.56 43.16 -30.61
CA GLN A 288 9.59 43.53 -29.63
C GLN A 288 9.12 44.59 -28.62
N VAL A 289 9.86 44.70 -27.50
CA VAL A 289 10.30 45.90 -26.71
C VAL A 289 10.67 45.37 -25.31
N SER A 290 11.70 45.76 -24.54
CA SER A 290 12.96 46.52 -24.68
C SER A 290 13.72 46.34 -23.36
N LYS A 291 15.04 46.53 -23.41
CA LYS A 291 16.04 46.47 -22.33
C LYS A 291 15.72 47.33 -21.09
N LYS A 292 16.28 46.93 -19.94
CA LYS A 292 17.02 47.83 -19.04
C LYS A 292 18.09 47.07 -18.26
N ASP A 293 19.30 47.60 -18.34
CA ASP A 293 20.46 47.32 -17.49
C ASP A 293 20.16 47.75 -16.04
N ASP A 294 20.73 47.03 -15.06
CA ASP A 294 21.44 47.71 -13.99
C ASP A 294 22.53 46.82 -13.39
N THR A 295 23.71 47.41 -13.29
CA THR A 295 24.95 46.84 -12.80
C THR A 295 25.10 47.21 -11.33
N SER A 296 25.41 46.27 -10.44
CA SER A 296 26.07 46.62 -9.17
C SER A 296 26.94 45.45 -8.69
N GLU A 297 28.23 45.71 -8.83
CA GLU A 297 29.37 45.00 -8.31
C GLU A 297 29.59 45.43 -6.86
N GLN A 298 29.69 44.49 -5.90
CA GLN A 298 30.24 44.75 -4.56
C GLN A 298 30.85 43.48 -3.94
N THR A 299 32.15 43.36 -4.18
CA THR A 299 33.28 43.02 -3.29
C THR A 299 33.05 42.18 -2.01
N LEU A 300 33.83 41.09 -1.92
CA LEU A 300 34.18 40.32 -0.70
C LEU A 300 34.97 41.18 0.32
N PRO A 301 34.97 40.76 1.61
CA PRO A 301 36.21 40.15 2.12
C PRO A 301 36.00 38.94 3.06
N ASP A 302 37.02 38.08 3.08
CA ASP A 302 37.39 37.07 4.10
C ASP A 302 38.76 37.56 4.70
N PRO A 303 39.38 37.06 5.82
CA PRO A 303 39.09 35.83 6.57
C PRO A 303 39.29 35.87 8.12
N ALA A 304 38.93 34.72 8.75
CA ALA A 304 39.43 34.13 10.02
C ALA A 304 38.95 34.67 11.39
N GLU A 305 38.27 33.82 12.19
CA GLU A 305 38.80 33.22 13.44
C GLU A 305 37.79 32.33 14.20
N VAL A 306 38.28 31.14 14.57
CA VAL A 306 38.11 30.37 15.84
C VAL A 306 36.69 30.05 16.38
N LEU A 307 36.39 28.73 16.40
CA LEU A 307 35.29 28.08 17.13
C LEU A 307 35.27 28.40 18.64
N PRO A 308 34.07 28.54 19.22
CA PRO A 308 33.75 27.90 20.49
C PRO A 308 32.56 26.94 20.37
N LYS A 309 32.65 25.84 21.15
CA LYS A 309 31.63 24.79 21.30
C LYS A 309 30.29 25.39 21.72
N THR A 310 29.30 25.39 20.83
CA THR A 310 27.91 25.78 21.12
C THR A 310 27.04 24.55 21.40
N LYS A 311 26.25 24.66 22.48
CA LYS A 311 25.10 23.80 22.81
C LYS A 311 24.20 23.63 21.57
N PRO A 312 23.55 22.46 21.36
CA PRO A 312 22.52 22.38 20.34
C PRO A 312 21.37 23.31 20.72
N ALA A 313 21.20 24.37 19.93
CA ALA A 313 20.01 25.18 19.90
C ALA A 313 18.93 24.37 19.18
N VAL A 314 18.11 23.64 19.93
CA VAL A 314 16.77 23.32 19.47
C VAL A 314 15.91 24.49 19.94
N GLU A 315 15.56 25.38 19.02
CA GLU A 315 14.49 26.35 19.24
C GLU A 315 13.18 25.57 19.41
N GLY A 316 12.70 25.57 20.65
CA GLY A 316 11.44 24.98 21.06
C GLY A 316 11.40 25.04 22.58
N SER A 317 10.58 25.95 23.11
CA SER A 317 10.21 26.08 24.53
C SER A 317 10.08 24.71 25.19
N GLY A 318 10.39 24.59 26.49
CA GLY A 318 10.28 23.35 27.27
C GLY A 318 8.92 22.66 27.11
N THR A 319 8.76 21.91 26.04
CA THR A 319 7.51 21.34 25.53
C THR A 319 7.75 19.86 25.31
N PHE A 320 6.68 19.08 25.42
CA PHE A 320 6.78 17.64 25.33
C PHE A 320 7.21 17.13 23.94
N GLU A 321 6.81 17.83 22.87
CA GLU A 321 7.23 17.48 21.50
C GLU A 321 8.74 17.65 21.31
N GLY A 322 9.31 18.75 21.84
CA GLY A 322 10.75 18.98 21.85
C GLY A 322 11.50 17.94 22.68
N PHE A 323 10.96 17.55 23.84
CA PHE A 323 11.53 16.49 24.66
C PHE A 323 11.52 15.12 23.94
N THR A 324 10.44 14.79 23.25
CA THR A 324 10.31 13.52 22.52
C THR A 324 11.31 13.45 21.36
N ALA A 325 11.55 14.57 20.67
CA ALA A 325 12.58 14.68 19.64
C ALA A 325 14.00 14.57 20.23
N TYR A 326 14.25 15.17 21.40
CA TYR A 326 15.51 15.08 22.12
C TYR A 326 15.84 13.63 22.55
N VAL A 327 14.85 12.89 23.07
CA VAL A 327 15.04 11.48 23.44
C VAL A 327 15.38 10.62 22.21
N ARG A 328 14.74 10.87 21.06
CA ARG A 328 15.06 10.18 19.80
C ARG A 328 16.52 10.38 19.38
N GLU A 329 17.02 11.61 19.47
CA GLU A 329 18.38 11.95 19.05
C GLU A 329 19.44 11.35 19.98
N ARG A 330 19.18 11.30 21.30
CA ARG A 330 20.13 10.80 22.32
C ARG A 330 20.15 9.27 22.47
N LYS A 331 19.01 8.59 22.29
CA LYS A 331 18.87 7.15 22.58
C LYS A 331 18.40 6.31 21.39
N GLY A 332 18.12 6.92 20.23
CA GLY A 332 17.58 6.22 19.06
C GLY A 332 16.14 5.74 19.24
N GLU A 333 15.65 4.93 18.29
CA GLU A 333 14.30 4.35 18.31
C GLU A 333 14.23 3.11 19.23
N ASN A 334 14.55 3.30 20.51
CA ASN A 334 14.47 2.26 21.53
C ASN A 334 13.07 2.20 22.17
N GLY A 335 12.82 1.16 22.99
CA GLY A 335 11.54 0.96 23.69
C GLY A 335 11.03 2.16 24.51
N LEU A 336 11.93 3.04 24.97
CA LEU A 336 11.59 4.32 25.61
C LEU A 336 10.92 5.31 24.65
N TYR A 337 11.48 5.49 23.45
CA TYR A 337 10.94 6.41 22.46
C TYR A 337 9.58 5.93 21.94
N SER A 338 9.41 4.62 21.75
CA SER A 338 8.11 4.06 21.33
C SER A 338 7.02 4.25 22.39
N CYS A 339 7.36 4.14 23.68
CA CYS A 339 6.43 4.41 24.78
C CYS A 339 6.09 5.91 24.89
N LEU A 340 7.08 6.81 24.74
CA LEU A 340 6.86 8.26 24.79
C LEU A 340 6.01 8.77 23.62
N ARG A 341 6.19 8.21 22.41
CA ARG A 341 5.39 8.57 21.23
C ARG A 341 3.89 8.29 21.41
N GLN A 342 3.56 7.32 22.25
CA GLN A 342 2.17 6.92 22.53
C GLN A 342 1.61 7.58 23.79
N ALA A 343 2.45 8.23 24.60
CA ALA A 343 2.04 8.94 25.79
C ALA A 343 1.59 10.37 25.44
N THR A 344 0.62 10.87 26.19
CA THR A 344 0.27 12.30 26.21
C THR A 344 0.87 12.91 27.46
N ALA A 345 1.54 14.05 27.34
CA ALA A 345 2.13 14.72 28.50
C ALA A 345 1.47 16.06 28.81
N MET A 346 1.41 16.38 30.10
CA MET A 346 1.20 17.74 30.58
C MET A 346 2.50 18.27 31.18
N VAL A 347 2.92 19.42 30.68
CA VAL A 347 4.12 20.13 31.15
C VAL A 347 3.65 21.26 32.05
N GLY A 348 3.94 21.17 33.34
CA GLY A 348 3.74 22.24 34.33
C GLY A 348 4.97 23.13 34.47
N GLU A 349 4.99 24.04 35.44
CA GLU A 349 6.11 24.96 35.67
C GLU A 349 7.38 24.27 36.19
N SER A 350 7.24 23.13 36.88
CA SER A 350 8.34 22.32 37.41
C SER A 350 8.00 20.83 37.50
N SER A 351 7.02 20.36 36.71
CA SER A 351 6.61 18.95 36.71
C SER A 351 6.19 18.49 35.32
N LEU A 352 6.49 17.22 35.03
CA LEU A 352 6.08 16.53 33.81
C LEU A 352 5.19 15.34 34.20
N VAL A 353 3.93 15.39 33.77
CA VAL A 353 2.99 14.28 33.98
C VAL A 353 2.78 13.54 32.65
N LEU A 354 3.22 12.29 32.58
CA LEU A 354 3.04 11.42 31.41
C LEU A 354 1.81 10.52 31.62
N SER A 355 0.80 10.69 30.77
CA SER A 355 -0.38 9.84 30.73
C SER A 355 -0.24 8.79 29.62
N CYS A 356 -0.14 7.52 29.99
CA CYS A 356 -0.01 6.40 29.06
C CYS A 356 -1.37 5.76 28.74
N PRO A 357 -1.64 5.40 27.47
CA PRO A 357 -2.89 4.76 27.07
C PRO A 357 -2.99 3.27 27.47
N LEU A 358 -1.86 2.61 27.75
CA LEU A 358 -1.81 1.21 28.17
C LEU A 358 -0.97 1.09 29.46
N SER A 359 -1.46 0.27 30.41
CA SER A 359 -0.78 0.00 31.70
C SER A 359 0.60 -0.67 31.55
N VAL A 360 0.84 -1.33 30.40
CA VAL A 360 2.15 -1.91 30.07
C VAL A 360 3.19 -0.82 29.78
N HIS A 361 2.79 0.29 29.15
CA HIS A 361 3.70 1.42 28.88
C HIS A 361 4.04 2.18 30.16
N GLU A 362 3.07 2.38 31.05
CA GLU A 362 3.31 2.93 32.39
C GLU A 362 4.38 2.10 33.12
N ARG A 363 4.19 0.78 33.23
CA ARG A 363 5.15 -0.12 33.90
C ARG A 363 6.54 -0.08 33.26
N THR A 364 6.61 0.06 31.95
CA THR A 364 7.90 0.12 31.22
C THR A 364 8.61 1.44 31.48
N LEU A 365 7.87 2.55 31.60
CA LEU A 365 8.39 3.88 31.89
C LEU A 365 8.70 4.09 33.38
N THR A 366 8.12 3.29 34.29
CA THR A 366 8.39 3.36 35.74
C THR A 366 9.42 2.33 36.23
N ASN A 367 9.63 1.23 35.51
CA ASN A 367 10.51 0.14 35.98
C ASN A 367 11.99 0.36 35.66
N GLY A 368 12.84 0.17 36.69
CA GLY A 368 14.28 -0.07 36.60
C GLY A 368 15.05 0.88 35.69
N ASP A 369 15.88 0.30 34.81
CA ASP A 369 16.84 1.00 33.95
C ASP A 369 16.18 2.03 33.02
N HIS A 370 14.96 1.75 32.54
CA HIS A 370 14.22 2.66 31.66
C HIS A 370 13.63 3.84 32.44
N GLY A 371 13.14 3.62 33.67
CA GLY A 371 12.63 4.68 34.53
C GLY A 371 13.71 5.65 35.00
N GLN A 372 14.90 5.15 35.37
CA GLN A 372 16.01 6.02 35.74
C GLN A 372 16.55 6.79 34.53
N ALA A 373 16.73 6.12 33.39
CA ALA A 373 17.15 6.78 32.16
C ALA A 373 16.18 7.87 31.71
N LEU A 374 14.88 7.69 31.93
CA LEU A 374 13.87 8.69 31.63
C LEU A 374 13.98 9.91 32.56
N LYS A 375 14.19 9.70 33.86
CA LYS A 375 14.42 10.80 34.83
C LYS A 375 15.66 11.61 34.48
N ASP A 376 16.77 10.94 34.14
CA ASP A 376 18.01 11.61 33.76
C ASP A 376 17.82 12.46 32.50
N LEU A 377 17.07 11.96 31.51
CA LEU A 377 16.76 12.70 30.28
C LEU A 377 15.83 13.91 30.55
N VAL A 378 14.87 13.77 31.45
CA VAL A 378 14.00 14.88 31.87
C VAL A 378 14.82 15.98 32.55
N GLN A 379 15.75 15.62 33.43
CA GLN A 379 16.64 16.59 34.10
C GLN A 379 17.61 17.25 33.11
N ASP A 380 18.14 16.50 32.14
CA ASP A 380 19.02 17.01 31.08
C ASP A 380 18.30 18.02 30.16
N TYR A 381 17.01 17.81 29.88
CA TYR A 381 16.25 18.64 28.94
C TYR A 381 15.52 19.81 29.62
N PHE A 382 14.88 19.58 30.77
CA PHE A 382 14.06 20.58 31.47
C PHE A 382 14.78 21.25 32.67
N GLY A 383 15.81 20.61 33.22
CA GLY A 383 16.61 21.12 34.34
C GLY A 383 16.48 20.30 35.64
N LEU A 384 17.41 20.52 36.57
CA LEU A 384 17.66 19.67 37.76
C LEU A 384 16.52 19.59 38.81
N ASN A 385 15.44 20.37 38.68
CA ASN A 385 14.36 20.49 39.68
C ASN A 385 12.98 20.06 39.13
N TRP A 386 12.93 19.16 38.15
CA TRP A 386 11.68 18.72 37.53
C TRP A 386 11.21 17.36 38.07
N ASP A 387 9.98 17.32 38.55
CA ASP A 387 9.34 16.09 39.02
C ASP A 387 8.64 15.35 37.88
N LEU A 388 8.91 14.04 37.74
CA LEU A 388 8.30 13.17 36.75
C LEU A 388 7.25 12.26 37.40
N THR A 389 6.00 12.38 36.96
CA THR A 389 4.91 11.47 37.34
C THR A 389 4.43 10.73 36.09
N VAL A 390 4.29 9.41 36.17
CA VAL A 390 3.75 8.59 35.08
C VAL A 390 2.44 7.98 35.58
N GLU A 391 1.35 8.24 34.88
CA GLU A 391 0.01 7.73 35.22
C GLU A 391 -0.54 6.91 34.05
N ALA A 392 -1.15 5.76 34.36
CA ALA A 392 -2.00 5.09 33.39
C ALA A 392 -3.34 5.82 33.27
N ARG A 393 -3.75 6.13 32.05
CA ARG A 393 -5.12 6.61 31.81
C ARG A 393 -6.07 5.47 32.22
N PRO A 394 -7.07 5.70 33.09
CA PRO A 394 -8.02 4.66 33.42
C PRO A 394 -8.72 4.22 32.14
N GLU A 395 -8.62 2.94 31.79
CA GLU A 395 -9.40 2.35 30.71
C GLU A 395 -10.86 2.74 30.92
N LYS A 396 -11.44 3.50 29.98
CA LYS A 396 -12.90 3.60 29.93
C LYS A 396 -13.39 2.18 29.66
N LYS A 397 -13.88 1.51 30.71
CA LYS A 397 -14.64 0.25 30.59
C LYS A 397 -15.60 0.42 29.42
N ARG A 398 -15.44 -0.38 28.36
CA ARG A 398 -16.46 -0.50 27.32
C ARG A 398 -17.77 -0.81 28.02
N ARG A 399 -18.76 0.06 27.84
CA ARG A 399 -20.10 -0.15 28.40
C ARG A 399 -20.65 -1.43 27.80
N THR A 400 -21.24 -2.26 28.65
CA THR A 400 -21.83 -3.52 28.19
C THR A 400 -23.05 -3.24 27.32
N ARG A 401 -23.43 -4.19 26.47
CA ARG A 401 -24.59 -4.06 25.56
C ARG A 401 -25.88 -3.71 26.32
N GLU A 402 -26.03 -4.24 27.53
CA GLU A 402 -27.17 -3.98 28.42
C GLU A 402 -27.21 -2.53 28.90
N GLU A 403 -26.06 -1.93 29.24
CA GLU A 403 -25.96 -0.53 29.65
C GLU A 403 -26.25 0.42 28.46
N LEU A 404 -25.77 0.09 27.26
CA LEU A 404 -26.03 0.87 26.06
C LEU A 404 -27.51 0.81 25.64
N LEU A 405 -28.15 -0.36 25.77
CA LEU A 405 -29.59 -0.52 25.57
C LEU A 405 -30.41 0.27 26.59
N ALA A 406 -30.05 0.21 27.86
CA ALA A 406 -30.72 0.98 28.91
C ALA A 406 -30.62 2.49 28.64
N MET A 407 -29.44 2.97 28.24
CA MET A 407 -29.22 4.37 27.87
C MET A 407 -30.06 4.79 26.65
N ALA A 408 -30.14 3.94 25.63
CA ALA A 408 -30.93 4.20 24.43
C ALA A 408 -32.43 4.27 24.74
N GLN A 409 -32.93 3.42 25.65
CA GLN A 409 -34.33 3.41 26.09
C GLN A 409 -34.69 4.63 26.95
N THR A 410 -33.75 5.15 27.75
CA THR A 410 -33.95 6.39 28.51
C THR A 410 -33.77 7.67 27.69
N ASN A 411 -33.38 7.58 26.42
CA ASN A 411 -33.18 8.77 25.59
C ASN A 411 -34.54 9.28 25.06
N PRO A 412 -34.96 10.53 25.40
CA PRO A 412 -36.28 11.05 25.05
C PRO A 412 -36.52 11.18 23.54
N HIS A 413 -35.48 11.29 22.73
CA HIS A 413 -35.61 11.30 21.27
C HIS A 413 -35.87 9.90 20.69
N ILE A 414 -35.24 8.88 21.25
CA ILE A 414 -35.43 7.49 20.82
C ILE A 414 -36.80 7.01 21.27
N ASP A 415 -37.20 7.28 22.51
CA ASP A 415 -38.53 6.93 23.03
C ASP A 415 -39.66 7.57 22.21
N ARG A 416 -39.48 8.82 21.75
CA ARG A 416 -40.43 9.45 20.82
C ARG A 416 -40.54 8.70 19.50
N LEU A 417 -39.42 8.30 18.90
CA LEU A 417 -39.39 7.55 17.65
C LEU A 417 -40.01 6.15 17.79
N LEU A 418 -39.77 5.47 18.92
CA LEU A 418 -40.36 4.14 19.17
C LEU A 418 -41.89 4.22 19.26
N ARG A 419 -42.44 5.26 19.91
CA ARG A 419 -43.90 5.44 20.03
C ARG A 419 -44.57 5.92 18.74
N GLU A 420 -43.91 6.79 17.99
CA GLU A 420 -44.48 7.40 16.78
C GLU A 420 -44.48 6.43 15.60
N PHE A 421 -43.56 5.45 15.58
CA PHE A 421 -43.40 4.48 14.49
C PHE A 421 -43.63 3.01 14.90
N ASP A 422 -44.09 2.74 16.12
CA ASP A 422 -44.23 1.38 16.70
C ASP A 422 -42.95 0.53 16.50
N ALA A 423 -41.80 1.18 16.65
CA ALA A 423 -40.50 0.59 16.34
C ALA A 423 -39.88 -0.08 17.57
N ARG A 424 -38.89 -0.95 17.35
CA ARG A 424 -38.08 -1.59 18.40
C ARG A 424 -36.59 -1.41 18.14
N ILE A 425 -35.81 -1.26 19.21
CA ILE A 425 -34.35 -1.19 19.12
C ILE A 425 -33.80 -2.59 18.82
N ILE A 426 -33.15 -2.76 17.67
CA ILE A 426 -32.57 -4.05 17.23
C ILE A 426 -31.13 -4.22 17.74
N ASP A 427 -30.34 -3.14 17.70
CA ASP A 427 -28.98 -3.12 18.24
C ASP A 427 -28.54 -1.71 18.63
N VAL A 428 -27.58 -1.60 19.55
CA VAL A 428 -26.98 -0.34 19.99
C VAL A 428 -25.47 -0.49 20.01
N THR A 429 -24.78 0.25 19.13
CA THR A 429 -23.32 0.23 19.03
C THR A 429 -22.77 1.62 19.33
N GLU A 430 -21.72 1.70 20.15
CA GLU A 430 -21.04 2.95 20.44
C GLU A 430 -20.15 3.34 19.26
N ILE A 431 -20.45 4.46 18.61
CA ILE A 431 -19.65 4.98 17.49
C ILE A 431 -18.46 5.75 18.08
N PRO A 432 -17.20 5.38 17.77
CA PRO A 432 -16.05 6.16 18.22
C PRO A 432 -16.09 7.58 17.61
N PRO A 433 -15.60 8.61 18.33
CA PRO A 433 -15.64 9.97 17.81
C PRO A 433 -14.88 10.04 16.48
N ARG A 434 -15.53 10.58 15.45
CA ARG A 434 -14.87 10.89 14.17
C ARG A 434 -13.74 11.88 14.44
N SER A 435 -12.54 11.55 14.00
CA SER A 435 -11.43 12.49 13.95
C SER A 435 -11.72 13.54 12.88
N ASP A 436 -12.42 14.61 13.26
CA ASP A 436 -12.61 15.76 12.40
C ASP A 436 -11.26 16.47 12.22
N SER A 437 -10.62 16.23 11.08
CA SER A 437 -9.63 17.11 10.51
C SER A 437 -10.34 18.37 10.00
N ARG A 438 -10.48 19.38 10.86
CA ARG A 438 -10.66 20.80 10.49
C ARG A 438 -10.57 21.68 11.74
N ALA A 439 -9.37 22.19 11.99
CA ALA A 439 -9.09 23.55 12.47
C ALA A 439 -7.63 23.85 12.15
#